data_AF-A0A914F804-F1
#
_entry.id   AF-A0A914F804-F1
#
_cell.length_a   1.000
_cell.length_b   1.000
_cell.length_c   1.000
_cell.angle_alpha   90.00
_cell.angle_beta   90.00
_cell.angle_gamma   90.00
#
_symmetry.space_group_name_H-M   'P 1'
#
loop_
_entity.id
_entity.type
_entity.pdbx_description
1 polymer ?
#
loop_
_entity_poly.entity_id
_entity_poly.type
_entity_poly.pdbx_seq_one_letter_code
_entity_poly.pdbx_strand_id
1 'polypeptide(L)'
;MEKENGTFQPKPQKYRMSESSNKLRIAIDLSFSDYMVLADHKNALTQVGYCYSSNRKYCNPLQFYACGVDEKVSEIAKSIGVFGNWDMHVKSGKIDEVFDKSDIVYLCAESENVLEELDDKKVYIIGGLVDHNHHKGLCYGIAQEKGYGHARLPIEENMKLDSRKVLTINHVFDILINFDITKDWKKALLIVMPERKRKLDSKKGDDSQNPKNKELKMDEDDDEQDTSDDEMDQESDEKDTVEKV
;
A
#
# COMPACT_ATOMS: atom_id res chain seq x y z
N MET A 1 -40.40 -22.79 31.82
CA MET A 1 -39.12 -22.07 31.64
C MET A 1 -38.31 -22.85 30.63
N GLU A 2 -38.48 -22.52 29.36
CA GLU A 2 -37.69 -23.10 28.27
C GLU A 2 -36.34 -22.40 28.24
N LYS A 3 -35.26 -23.19 28.27
CA LYS A 3 -33.90 -22.68 28.10
C LYS A 3 -33.64 -22.61 26.61
N GLU A 4 -33.41 -21.40 26.10
CA GLU A 4 -32.93 -21.18 24.73
C GLU A 4 -31.57 -21.86 24.54
N ASN A 5 -31.54 -22.89 23.71
CA ASN A 5 -30.31 -23.50 23.20
C ASN A 5 -29.69 -22.54 22.18
N GLY A 6 -28.79 -21.67 22.63
CA GLY A 6 -27.91 -20.91 21.76
C GLY A 6 -27.08 -21.86 20.90
N THR A 7 -27.26 -21.82 19.59
CA THR A 7 -26.48 -22.63 18.65
C THR A 7 -25.03 -22.15 18.64
N PHE A 8 -24.11 -22.99 19.12
CA PHE A 8 -22.68 -22.75 19.01
C PHE A 8 -22.28 -22.83 17.53
N GLN A 9 -22.04 -21.67 16.91
CA GLN A 9 -21.41 -21.61 15.60
C GLN A 9 -19.89 -21.71 15.81
N PRO A 10 -19.20 -22.76 15.30
CA PRO A 10 -17.76 -22.85 15.40
C PRO A 10 -17.13 -21.66 14.68
N LYS A 11 -16.11 -21.05 15.30
CA LYS A 11 -15.34 -19.99 14.63
C LYS A 11 -14.77 -20.54 13.32
N PRO A 12 -14.86 -19.79 12.21
CA PRO A 12 -14.35 -20.26 10.94
C PRO A 12 -12.85 -20.57 11.04
N GLN A 13 -12.45 -21.72 10.49
CA GLN A 13 -11.06 -22.17 10.49
C GLN A 13 -10.20 -21.19 9.68
N LYS A 14 -9.10 -20.71 10.28
CA LYS A 14 -8.09 -19.92 9.58
C LYS A 14 -6.98 -20.83 9.09
N TYR A 15 -6.78 -20.90 7.77
CA TYR A 15 -5.71 -21.67 7.16
C TYR A 15 -4.39 -20.92 7.24
N ARG A 16 -3.27 -21.67 7.24
CA ARG A 16 -1.97 -21.09 6.96
C ARG A 16 -1.90 -20.64 5.50
N MET A 17 -1.07 -19.67 5.16
CA MET A 17 -0.90 -19.22 3.77
C MET A 17 -0.59 -20.40 2.83
N SER A 18 0.33 -21.28 3.22
CA SER A 18 0.68 -22.48 2.44
C SER A 18 -0.50 -23.43 2.17
N GLU A 19 -1.48 -23.44 3.07
CA GLU A 19 -2.67 -24.32 3.01
C GLU A 19 -3.89 -23.60 2.41
N SER A 20 -3.81 -22.29 2.19
CA SER A 20 -4.92 -21.52 1.68
C SER A 20 -5.29 -21.92 0.25
N SER A 21 -6.59 -21.90 -0.06
CA SER A 21 -7.04 -22.01 -1.45
C SER A 21 -6.73 -20.77 -2.29
N ASN A 22 -6.44 -19.61 -1.66
CA ASN A 22 -6.05 -18.40 -2.36
C ASN A 22 -4.57 -18.45 -2.74
N LYS A 23 -4.28 -18.49 -4.04
CA LYS A 23 -2.92 -18.63 -4.58
C LYS A 23 -2.32 -17.33 -5.09
N LEU A 24 -3.09 -16.24 -5.07
CA LEU A 24 -2.59 -14.91 -5.41
C LEU A 24 -1.35 -14.57 -4.57
N ARG A 25 -0.32 -14.03 -5.23
CA ARG A 25 0.95 -13.67 -4.61
C ARG A 25 1.11 -12.16 -4.59
N ILE A 26 1.40 -11.61 -3.41
CA ILE A 26 1.80 -10.21 -3.24
C ILE A 26 3.11 -10.18 -2.46
N ALA A 27 4.05 -9.38 -2.94
CA ALA A 27 5.35 -9.20 -2.29
C ALA A 27 5.63 -7.73 -1.98
N ILE A 28 6.22 -7.47 -0.82
CA ILE A 28 6.83 -6.17 -0.50
C ILE A 28 8.32 -6.26 -0.79
N ASP A 29 8.81 -5.39 -1.66
CA ASP A 29 10.24 -5.25 -1.96
C ASP A 29 10.89 -4.33 -0.90
N LEU A 30 11.72 -4.88 -0.02
CA LEU A 30 12.39 -4.13 1.04
C LEU A 30 13.86 -3.79 0.68
N SER A 31 14.22 -3.88 -0.60
CA SER A 31 15.59 -3.63 -1.09
C SER A 31 16.01 -2.15 -1.11
N PHE A 32 15.33 -1.28 -0.35
CA PHE A 32 15.49 0.18 -0.37
C PHE A 32 16.31 0.72 0.82
N SER A 33 17.19 -0.10 1.38
CA SER A 33 17.97 0.22 2.59
C SER A 33 18.71 1.55 2.57
N ASP A 34 19.16 1.97 1.39
CA ASP A 34 19.96 3.18 1.17
C ASP A 34 19.11 4.44 0.92
N TYR A 35 17.79 4.29 0.73
CA TYR A 35 16.85 5.39 0.44
C TYR A 35 16.06 5.86 1.66
N MET A 36 16.25 5.21 2.81
CA MET A 36 15.45 5.45 4.01
C MET A 36 16.32 5.63 5.24
N VAL A 37 15.96 6.62 6.07
CA VAL A 37 16.49 6.72 7.44
C VAL A 37 15.84 5.69 8.35
N LEU A 38 16.38 5.50 9.56
CA LEU A 38 15.86 4.50 10.51
C LEU A 38 14.37 4.68 10.83
N ALA A 39 13.89 5.93 10.92
CA ALA A 39 12.48 6.22 11.16
C ALA A 39 11.60 5.68 10.01
N ASP A 40 11.98 5.95 8.77
CA ASP A 40 11.25 5.51 7.57
C ASP A 40 11.28 3.99 7.41
N HIS A 41 12.42 3.35 7.73
CA HIS A 41 12.50 1.88 7.80
C HIS A 41 11.49 1.29 8.79
N LYS A 42 11.40 1.87 9.99
CA LYS A 42 10.42 1.43 11.00
C LYS A 42 8.99 1.67 10.52
N ASN A 43 8.73 2.78 9.85
CA ASN A 43 7.42 3.08 9.28
C ASN A 43 7.05 2.08 8.17
N ALA A 44 7.95 1.80 7.23
CA ALA A 44 7.74 0.83 6.17
C ALA A 44 7.43 -0.57 6.74
N LEU A 45 8.24 -1.04 7.69
CA LEU A 45 8.05 -2.34 8.35
C LEU A 45 6.77 -2.40 9.20
N THR A 46 6.38 -1.29 9.83
CA THR A 46 5.10 -1.19 10.53
C THR A 46 3.92 -1.34 9.57
N GLN A 47 4.00 -0.72 8.39
CA GLN A 47 2.99 -0.89 7.33
C GLN A 47 2.95 -2.35 6.82
N VAL A 48 4.10 -3.04 6.69
CA VAL A 48 4.13 -4.49 6.41
C VAL A 48 3.36 -5.28 7.48
N GLY A 49 3.45 -4.88 8.75
CA GLY A 49 2.66 -5.46 9.84
C GLY A 49 1.15 -5.23 9.69
N TYR A 50 0.72 -4.08 9.20
CA TYR A 50 -0.68 -3.82 8.87
C TYR A 50 -1.15 -4.71 7.71
N CYS A 51 -0.33 -4.86 6.65
CA CYS A 51 -0.61 -5.77 5.53
C CYS A 51 -0.81 -7.20 6.02
N TYR A 52 0.12 -7.71 6.83
CA TYR A 52 0.02 -9.05 7.42
C TYR A 52 -1.26 -9.21 8.23
N SER A 53 -1.54 -8.25 9.11
CA SER A 53 -2.74 -8.27 9.97
C SER A 53 -4.02 -8.26 9.15
N SER A 54 -4.07 -7.48 8.07
CA SER A 54 -5.19 -7.43 7.13
C SER A 54 -5.41 -8.78 6.43
N ASN A 55 -4.36 -9.38 5.88
CA ASN A 55 -4.43 -10.68 5.20
C ASN A 55 -4.89 -11.80 6.17
N ARG A 56 -4.45 -11.78 7.43
CA ARG A 56 -4.84 -12.77 8.45
C ARG A 56 -6.29 -12.64 8.95
N LYS A 57 -7.05 -11.64 8.50
CA LYS A 57 -8.50 -11.54 8.78
C LYS A 57 -9.29 -12.60 7.99
N TYR A 58 -8.79 -13.03 6.84
CA TYR A 58 -9.46 -13.97 5.95
C TYR A 58 -9.19 -15.43 6.33
N CYS A 59 -10.16 -16.31 6.07
CA CYS A 59 -10.00 -17.75 6.29
C CYS A 59 -8.96 -18.34 5.35
N ASN A 60 -8.97 -17.88 4.10
CA ASN A 60 -8.04 -18.21 3.04
C ASN A 60 -7.17 -16.98 2.72
N PRO A 61 -6.08 -16.74 3.47
CA PRO A 61 -5.18 -15.63 3.20
C PRO A 61 -4.41 -15.86 1.90
N LEU A 62 -4.11 -14.78 1.17
CA LEU A 62 -3.23 -14.84 -0.01
C LEU A 62 -1.79 -15.15 0.39
N GLN A 63 -0.95 -15.50 -0.58
CA GLN A 63 0.46 -15.80 -0.37
C GLN A 63 1.25 -14.48 -0.21
N PHE A 64 1.65 -14.14 1.01
CA PHE A 64 2.30 -12.87 1.31
C PHE A 64 3.80 -13.00 1.49
N TYR A 65 4.56 -12.16 0.79
CA TYR A 65 6.02 -12.16 0.78
C TYR A 65 6.60 -10.83 1.24
N ALA A 66 7.73 -10.91 1.94
CA ALA A 66 8.66 -9.81 2.14
C ALA A 66 10.01 -10.24 1.55
N CYS A 67 10.52 -9.50 0.57
CA CYS A 67 11.73 -9.80 -0.18
C CYS A 67 12.78 -8.71 0.05
N GLY A 68 14.05 -8.99 -0.24
CA GLY A 68 15.14 -8.05 -0.01
C GLY A 68 15.42 -7.78 1.47
N VAL A 69 15.07 -8.70 2.36
CA VAL A 69 15.30 -8.55 3.80
C VAL A 69 16.76 -8.85 4.13
N ASP A 70 17.60 -7.82 3.98
CA ASP A 70 19.01 -7.85 4.39
C ASP A 70 19.17 -7.86 5.93
N GLU A 71 20.42 -7.89 6.41
CA GLU A 71 20.74 -7.90 7.84
C GLU A 71 20.20 -6.67 8.56
N LYS A 72 20.35 -5.47 7.97
CA LYS A 72 19.88 -4.20 8.53
C LYS A 72 18.35 -4.20 8.68
N VAL A 73 17.62 -4.57 7.63
CA VAL A 73 16.15 -4.67 7.66
C VAL A 73 15.71 -5.74 8.67
N SER A 74 16.41 -6.87 8.74
CA SER A 74 16.12 -7.93 9.72
C SER A 74 16.27 -7.45 11.16
N GLU A 75 17.34 -6.72 11.47
CA GLU A 75 17.57 -6.15 12.81
C GLU A 75 16.51 -5.12 13.19
N ILE A 76 16.18 -4.20 12.28
CA ILE A 76 15.14 -3.19 12.53
C ILE A 76 13.80 -3.89 12.74
N ALA A 77 13.43 -4.86 11.90
CA ALA A 77 12.19 -5.61 12.05
C ALA A 77 12.09 -6.31 13.40
N LYS A 78 13.16 -6.97 13.85
CA LYS A 78 13.24 -7.59 15.19
C LYS A 78 13.05 -6.56 16.29
N SER A 79 13.64 -5.37 16.17
CA SER A 79 13.55 -4.31 17.19
C SER A 79 12.12 -3.78 17.42
N ILE A 80 11.25 -3.91 16.41
CA ILE A 80 9.84 -3.48 16.46
C ILE A 80 8.84 -4.65 16.43
N GLY A 81 9.32 -5.90 16.54
CA GLY A 81 8.46 -7.09 16.60
C GLY A 81 7.82 -7.52 15.27
N VAL A 82 8.37 -7.10 14.13
CA VAL A 82 7.92 -7.49 12.79
C VAL A 82 8.60 -8.80 12.36
N PHE A 83 7.92 -9.60 11.52
CA PHE A 83 8.34 -10.91 10.99
C PHE A 83 8.42 -12.10 11.96
N GLY A 84 8.58 -11.89 13.26
CA GLY A 84 8.76 -12.93 14.31
C GLY A 84 8.35 -14.37 13.97
N ASN A 85 7.19 -14.82 14.46
CA ASN A 85 6.61 -16.13 14.11
C ASN A 85 5.44 -15.99 13.14
N TRP A 86 5.53 -15.03 12.23
CA TRP A 86 4.44 -14.72 11.31
C TRP A 86 4.32 -15.79 10.24
N ASP A 87 3.09 -16.17 9.92
CA ASP A 87 2.79 -17.06 8.81
C ASP A 87 2.90 -16.27 7.50
N MET A 88 4.13 -16.07 7.01
CA MET A 88 4.41 -15.38 5.75
C MET A 88 5.78 -15.80 5.19
N HIS A 89 6.05 -15.44 3.94
CA HIS A 89 7.30 -15.77 3.28
C HIS A 89 8.30 -14.62 3.39
N VAL A 90 9.24 -14.72 4.33
CA VAL A 90 10.33 -13.74 4.47
C VAL A 90 11.56 -14.26 3.70
N LYS A 91 12.10 -13.44 2.79
CA LYS A 91 13.20 -13.79 1.89
C LYS A 91 14.27 -12.70 1.92
N SER A 92 15.54 -13.11 2.09
CA SER A 92 16.68 -12.21 2.00
C SER A 92 16.99 -11.81 0.56
N GLY A 93 16.69 -12.68 -0.41
CA GLY A 93 16.93 -12.44 -1.83
C GLY A 93 16.03 -11.34 -2.42
N LYS A 94 16.54 -10.68 -3.46
CA LYS A 94 15.82 -9.65 -4.22
C LYS A 94 14.68 -10.27 -5.05
N ILE A 95 13.82 -9.43 -5.60
CA ILE A 95 12.62 -9.85 -6.35
C ILE A 95 12.94 -10.84 -7.48
N ASP A 96 13.97 -10.59 -8.28
CA ASP A 96 14.44 -11.44 -9.39
C ASP A 96 15.15 -12.73 -8.95
N GLU A 97 15.52 -12.84 -7.68
CA GLU A 97 16.09 -14.07 -7.11
C GLU A 97 15.00 -14.98 -6.51
N VAL A 98 13.84 -14.41 -6.18
CA VAL A 98 12.72 -15.12 -5.53
C VAL A 98 11.66 -15.56 -6.52
N PHE A 99 11.44 -14.79 -7.59
CA PHE A 99 10.38 -15.03 -8.56
C PHE A 99 10.91 -15.02 -9.99
N ASP A 100 10.27 -15.81 -10.85
CA ASP A 100 10.54 -15.76 -12.28
C ASP A 100 10.15 -14.40 -12.86
N LYS A 101 11.03 -13.84 -13.70
CA LYS A 101 10.84 -12.54 -14.34
C LYS A 101 9.50 -12.41 -15.07
N SER A 102 9.03 -13.49 -15.68
CA SER A 102 7.75 -13.53 -16.40
C SER A 102 6.52 -13.40 -15.49
N ASP A 103 6.66 -13.66 -14.20
CA ASP A 103 5.55 -13.65 -13.24
C ASP A 103 5.41 -12.29 -12.57
N ILE A 104 6.44 -11.46 -12.60
CA ILE A 104 6.50 -10.20 -11.87
C ILE A 104 5.66 -9.11 -12.54
N VAL A 105 4.82 -8.48 -11.73
CA VAL A 105 4.13 -7.21 -12.04
C VAL A 105 4.45 -6.21 -10.92
N TYR A 106 5.36 -5.29 -11.18
CA TYR A 106 5.72 -4.22 -10.25
C TYR A 106 4.67 -3.10 -10.29
N LEU A 107 4.09 -2.79 -9.14
CA LEU A 107 3.08 -1.73 -9.03
C LEU A 107 3.77 -0.37 -8.90
N CYS A 108 3.54 0.50 -9.88
CA CYS A 108 4.17 1.81 -9.98
C CYS A 108 3.15 2.84 -10.43
N ALA A 109 3.06 3.97 -9.72
CA ALA A 109 2.07 5.00 -10.05
C ALA A 109 2.29 5.63 -11.43
N GLU A 110 3.55 5.73 -11.86
CA GLU A 110 3.98 6.31 -13.14
C GLU A 110 3.84 5.34 -14.34
N SER A 111 3.46 4.08 -14.11
CA SER A 111 3.29 3.13 -15.21
C SER A 111 2.17 3.56 -16.15
N GLU A 112 2.43 3.50 -17.45
CA GLU A 112 1.42 3.69 -18.50
C GLU A 112 0.39 2.54 -18.55
N ASN A 113 0.80 1.34 -18.14
CA ASN A 113 -0.08 0.18 -18.09
C ASN A 113 -1.03 0.26 -16.89
N VAL A 114 -2.31 0.04 -17.12
CA VAL A 114 -3.34 -0.02 -16.07
C VAL A 114 -3.54 -1.48 -15.65
N LEU A 115 -3.57 -1.73 -14.33
CA LEU A 115 -3.88 -3.06 -13.81
C LEU A 115 -5.40 -3.30 -13.88
N GLU A 116 -5.83 -4.15 -14.80
CA GLU A 116 -7.26 -4.46 -15.01
C GLU A 116 -7.74 -5.66 -14.20
N GLU A 117 -6.93 -6.70 -14.08
CA GLU A 117 -7.28 -7.95 -13.40
C GLU A 117 -6.10 -8.51 -12.61
N LEU A 118 -6.39 -9.40 -11.67
CA LEU A 118 -5.37 -10.17 -10.95
C LEU A 118 -5.33 -11.61 -11.47
N ASP A 119 -4.21 -11.97 -12.09
CA ASP A 119 -3.85 -13.34 -12.46
C ASP A 119 -3.10 -14.05 -11.31
N ASP A 120 -3.62 -15.20 -10.88
CA ASP A 120 -3.04 -16.07 -9.84
C ASP A 120 -1.66 -16.64 -10.22
N LYS A 121 -1.30 -16.62 -11.50
CA LYS A 121 0.04 -17.00 -11.98
C LYS A 121 1.07 -15.89 -11.82
N LYS A 122 0.65 -14.65 -11.51
CA LYS A 122 1.57 -13.52 -11.33
C LYS A 122 1.96 -13.33 -9.87
N VAL A 123 2.88 -12.41 -9.65
CA VAL A 123 3.20 -11.84 -8.35
C VAL A 123 3.20 -10.32 -8.46
N TYR A 124 2.44 -9.67 -7.59
CA TYR A 124 2.29 -8.22 -7.57
C TYR A 124 3.25 -7.63 -6.54
N ILE A 125 4.18 -6.79 -7.01
CA ILE A 125 5.24 -6.22 -6.17
C ILE A 125 4.85 -4.81 -5.76
N ILE A 126 4.91 -4.55 -4.46
CA ILE A 126 4.77 -3.22 -3.87
C ILE A 126 6.14 -2.80 -3.36
N GLY A 127 6.57 -1.58 -3.73
CA GLY A 127 7.80 -1.01 -3.17
C GLY A 127 7.63 -0.76 -1.68
N GLY A 128 8.45 -1.39 -0.85
CA GLY A 128 8.51 -1.18 0.60
C GLY A 128 9.29 0.08 0.95
N LEU A 129 8.90 1.20 0.36
CA LEU A 129 9.58 2.49 0.43
C LEU A 129 8.68 3.52 1.12
N VAL A 130 9.22 4.19 2.13
CA VAL A 130 8.63 5.40 2.73
C VAL A 130 9.61 6.54 2.47
N ASP A 131 9.31 7.34 1.46
CA ASP A 131 10.20 8.41 0.99
C ASP A 131 9.50 9.77 0.95
N HIS A 132 8.26 9.89 1.45
CA HIS A 132 7.44 11.09 1.29
C HIS A 132 7.37 11.60 -0.17
N ASN A 133 7.47 10.69 -1.14
CA ASN A 133 7.48 10.97 -2.58
C ASN A 133 8.68 11.84 -3.05
N HIS A 134 9.81 11.80 -2.34
CA HIS A 134 11.06 12.43 -2.78
C HIS A 134 11.71 11.70 -3.95
N HIS A 135 11.53 10.38 -4.07
CA HIS A 135 12.09 9.53 -5.13
C HIS A 135 11.03 9.12 -6.16
N LYS A 136 10.37 10.11 -6.73
CA LYS A 136 9.33 9.91 -7.74
C LYS A 136 9.81 9.01 -8.89
N GLY A 137 9.05 7.97 -9.19
CA GLY A 137 9.36 7.03 -10.28
C GLY A 137 10.49 6.03 -9.99
N LEU A 138 11.03 5.93 -8.76
CA LEU A 138 12.11 4.99 -8.44
C LEU A 138 11.73 3.53 -8.76
N CYS A 139 10.58 3.07 -8.26
CA CYS A 139 10.10 1.70 -8.52
C CYS A 139 9.85 1.47 -10.01
N TYR A 140 9.34 2.49 -10.72
CA TYR A 140 9.09 2.42 -12.15
C TYR A 140 10.40 2.27 -12.94
N GLY A 141 11.41 3.08 -12.62
CA GLY A 141 12.74 2.99 -13.21
C GLY A 141 13.38 1.62 -12.99
N ILE A 142 13.28 1.08 -11.76
CA ILE A 142 13.76 -0.27 -11.45
C ILE A 142 13.04 -1.31 -12.31
N ALA A 143 11.71 -1.22 -12.43
CA ALA A 143 10.94 -2.16 -13.23
C ALA A 143 11.33 -2.10 -14.72
N GLN A 144 11.57 -0.90 -15.26
CA GLN A 144 12.04 -0.71 -16.64
C GLN A 144 13.45 -1.26 -16.85
N GLU A 145 14.40 -0.88 -16.00
CA GLU A 145 15.80 -1.33 -16.09
C GLU A 145 15.89 -2.86 -16.01
N LYS A 146 15.17 -3.45 -15.07
CA LYS A 146 15.13 -4.90 -14.89
C LYS A 146 14.26 -5.61 -15.91
N GLY A 147 13.45 -4.89 -16.68
CA GLY A 147 12.49 -5.41 -17.66
C GLY A 147 11.38 -6.25 -17.03
N TYR A 148 10.94 -5.89 -15.83
CA TYR A 148 9.77 -6.49 -15.17
C TYR A 148 8.48 -6.05 -15.86
N GLY A 149 7.44 -6.87 -15.76
CA GLY A 149 6.08 -6.35 -15.98
C GLY A 149 5.81 -5.25 -14.95
N HIS A 150 5.10 -4.20 -15.34
CA HIS A 150 4.71 -3.12 -14.43
C HIS A 150 3.33 -2.59 -14.77
N ALA A 151 2.61 -2.13 -13.76
CA ALA A 151 1.27 -1.55 -13.90
C ALA A 151 0.99 -0.52 -12.79
N ARG A 152 0.08 0.42 -13.04
CA ARG A 152 -0.50 1.29 -12.01
C ARG A 152 -1.88 0.79 -11.60
N LEU A 153 -2.31 1.12 -10.39
CA LEU A 153 -3.69 0.87 -9.98
C LEU A 153 -4.66 1.74 -10.82
N PRO A 154 -5.88 1.26 -11.10
CA PRO A 154 -6.86 1.97 -11.92
C PRO A 154 -7.62 3.04 -11.10
N ILE A 155 -6.89 3.92 -10.42
CA ILE A 155 -7.48 4.93 -9.52
C ILE A 155 -8.23 5.98 -10.34
N GLU A 156 -7.62 6.48 -11.41
CA GLU A 156 -8.17 7.55 -12.25
C GLU A 156 -9.44 7.14 -12.98
N GLU A 157 -9.49 5.86 -13.36
CA GLU A 157 -10.60 5.24 -14.07
C GLU A 157 -11.82 5.06 -13.17
N ASN A 158 -11.61 4.93 -11.86
CA ASN A 158 -12.65 4.52 -10.91
C ASN A 158 -13.03 5.59 -9.88
N MET A 159 -12.19 6.61 -9.68
CA MET A 159 -12.37 7.60 -8.62
C MET A 159 -11.76 8.97 -8.97
N LYS A 160 -12.51 10.03 -8.70
CA LYS A 160 -11.99 11.40 -8.72
C LYS A 160 -11.46 11.76 -7.33
N LEU A 161 -10.17 12.01 -7.23
CA LEU A 161 -9.50 12.43 -6.01
C LEU A 161 -9.25 13.94 -6.04
N ASP A 162 -9.44 14.60 -4.90
CA ASP A 162 -9.13 16.03 -4.71
C ASP A 162 -7.71 16.30 -4.23
N SER A 163 -6.95 15.25 -3.92
CA SER A 163 -5.59 15.32 -3.39
C SER A 163 -4.63 14.43 -4.18
N ARG A 164 -3.33 14.56 -3.86
CA ARG A 164 -2.24 13.77 -4.46
C ARG A 164 -2.52 12.26 -4.38
N LYS A 165 -2.16 11.54 -5.45
CA LYS A 165 -2.34 10.09 -5.61
C LYS A 165 -1.24 9.25 -4.94
N VAL A 166 -0.69 9.73 -3.81
CA VAL A 166 0.33 8.97 -3.09
C VAL A 166 -0.38 8.02 -2.14
N LEU A 167 -0.20 6.72 -2.38
CA LEU A 167 -0.72 5.66 -1.52
C LEU A 167 0.43 5.05 -0.71
N THR A 168 0.16 4.74 0.55
CA THR A 168 1.08 4.02 1.41
C THR A 168 1.12 2.53 1.04
N ILE A 169 2.12 1.80 1.53
CA ILE A 169 2.32 0.36 1.26
C ILE A 169 1.06 -0.42 1.66
N ASN A 170 0.52 -0.15 2.85
CA ASN A 170 -0.67 -0.83 3.35
C ASN A 170 -1.93 -0.50 2.55
N HIS A 171 -2.10 0.73 2.06
CA HIS A 171 -3.25 1.06 1.22
C HIS A 171 -3.23 0.29 -0.10
N VAL A 172 -2.08 0.24 -0.78
CA VAL A 172 -1.95 -0.54 -2.03
C VAL A 172 -2.26 -2.00 -1.76
N PHE A 173 -1.71 -2.57 -0.69
CA PHE A 173 -1.95 -3.96 -0.30
C PHE A 173 -3.43 -4.25 -0.01
N ASP A 174 -4.07 -3.40 0.80
CA ASP A 174 -5.49 -3.55 1.14
C ASP A 174 -6.39 -3.39 -0.09
N ILE A 175 -6.04 -2.52 -1.05
CA ILE A 175 -6.78 -2.39 -2.31
C ILE A 175 -6.73 -3.70 -3.10
N LEU A 176 -5.56 -4.33 -3.21
CA LEU A 176 -5.41 -5.61 -3.93
C LEU A 176 -6.20 -6.73 -3.25
N ILE A 177 -6.15 -6.84 -1.92
CA ILE A 177 -6.96 -7.80 -1.17
C ILE A 177 -8.45 -7.57 -1.41
N ASN A 178 -8.91 -6.33 -1.30
CA ASN A 178 -10.32 -6.04 -1.48
C ASN A 178 -10.75 -6.29 -2.93
N PHE A 179 -9.92 -5.99 -3.92
CA PHE A 179 -10.21 -6.31 -5.31
C PHE A 179 -10.26 -7.82 -5.54
N ASP A 180 -9.37 -8.61 -4.92
CA ASP A 180 -9.41 -10.06 -5.01
C ASP A 180 -10.76 -10.64 -4.51
N ILE A 181 -11.41 -9.96 -3.56
CA ILE A 181 -12.71 -10.37 -3.02
C ILE A 181 -13.87 -9.83 -3.85
N THR A 182 -13.84 -8.53 -4.18
CA THR A 182 -14.97 -7.84 -4.80
C THR A 182 -15.00 -8.01 -6.32
N LYS A 183 -13.84 -8.27 -6.93
CA LYS A 183 -13.59 -8.21 -8.37
C LYS A 183 -14.10 -6.90 -9.01
N ASP A 184 -14.04 -5.81 -8.24
CA ASP A 184 -14.55 -4.48 -8.59
C ASP A 184 -13.62 -3.42 -8.02
N TRP A 185 -12.85 -2.77 -8.90
CA TRP A 185 -11.85 -1.77 -8.52
C TRP A 185 -12.44 -0.59 -7.80
N LYS A 186 -13.60 -0.09 -8.24
CA LYS A 186 -14.26 1.04 -7.59
C LYS A 186 -14.65 0.69 -6.16
N LYS A 187 -15.21 -0.50 -5.92
CA LYS A 187 -15.52 -0.96 -4.55
C LYS A 187 -14.25 -1.12 -3.71
N ALA A 188 -13.22 -1.75 -4.26
CA ALA A 188 -11.97 -1.97 -3.55
C ALA A 188 -11.30 -0.65 -3.12
N LEU A 189 -11.23 0.32 -4.03
CA LEU A 189 -10.72 1.66 -3.76
C LEU A 189 -11.56 2.38 -2.70
N LEU A 190 -12.90 2.31 -2.78
CA LEU A 190 -13.79 2.94 -1.81
C LEU A 190 -13.74 2.30 -0.42
N ILE A 191 -13.37 1.03 -0.28
CA ILE A 191 -13.21 0.40 1.03
C ILE A 191 -11.98 0.96 1.75
N VAL A 192 -10.90 1.21 1.01
CA VAL A 192 -9.60 1.58 1.60
C VAL A 192 -9.41 3.09 1.72
N MET A 193 -9.89 3.86 0.74
CA MET A 193 -9.62 5.29 0.68
C MET A 193 -10.55 6.06 1.62
N PRO A 194 -10.06 6.90 2.54
CA PRO A 194 -10.90 7.59 3.52
C PRO A 194 -11.89 8.55 2.86
N GLU A 195 -13.06 8.73 3.48
CA GLU A 195 -14.17 9.53 2.94
C GLU A 195 -13.78 10.96 2.59
N ARG A 196 -12.87 11.57 3.40
CA ARG A 196 -12.36 12.93 3.17
C ARG A 196 -11.63 13.13 1.84
N LYS A 197 -11.13 12.05 1.22
CA LYS A 197 -10.43 12.10 -0.08
C LYS A 197 -11.37 11.91 -1.28
N ARG A 198 -12.68 11.71 -1.04
CA ARG A 198 -13.69 11.41 -2.08
C ARG A 198 -14.46 12.68 -2.43
N LYS A 199 -14.63 12.98 -3.72
CA LYS A 199 -15.69 13.90 -4.16
C LYS A 199 -17.05 13.22 -4.03
N LEU A 200 -17.97 13.85 -3.30
CA LEU A 200 -19.38 13.53 -3.39
C LEU A 200 -19.85 13.95 -4.79
N ASP A 201 -20.19 12.97 -5.64
CA ASP A 201 -21.03 13.25 -6.80
C ASP A 201 -22.37 13.76 -6.26
N SER A 202 -22.56 15.08 -6.28
CA SER A 202 -23.78 15.73 -5.83
C SER A 202 -24.89 15.42 -6.83
N LYS A 203 -25.56 14.30 -6.63
CA LYS A 203 -26.90 14.06 -7.19
C LYS A 203 -27.92 14.27 -6.08
N LYS A 204 -28.71 15.34 -6.23
CA LYS A 204 -29.92 15.61 -5.46
C LYS A 204 -30.87 14.40 -5.54
N GLY A 205 -31.34 13.94 -4.39
CA GLY A 205 -32.36 12.90 -4.27
C GLY A 205 -32.58 12.55 -2.81
N ASP A 206 -33.48 13.31 -2.18
CA ASP A 206 -34.07 13.12 -0.86
C ASP A 206 -34.66 11.70 -0.71
N ASP A 207 -34.23 10.93 0.31
CA ASP A 207 -35.12 10.52 1.41
C ASP A 207 -34.33 9.80 2.52
N SER A 208 -34.82 9.96 3.74
CA SER A 208 -34.24 9.53 5.00
C SER A 208 -34.37 8.02 5.23
N GLN A 209 -33.33 7.38 5.79
CA GLN A 209 -33.44 6.54 7.01
C GLN A 209 -32.09 5.95 7.45
N ASN A 210 -31.70 6.31 8.68
CA ASN A 210 -30.63 5.73 9.49
C ASN A 210 -31.03 4.31 9.94
N PRO A 211 -30.10 3.35 10.11
CA PRO A 211 -29.67 3.07 11.48
C PRO A 211 -28.19 2.67 11.65
N LYS A 212 -27.53 3.40 12.56
CA LYS A 212 -26.55 2.98 13.59
C LYS A 212 -25.86 1.62 13.36
N ASN A 213 -24.53 1.64 13.15
CA ASN A 213 -23.67 0.68 13.82
C ASN A 213 -22.23 1.18 14.05
N LYS A 214 -21.91 1.29 15.35
CA LYS A 214 -20.61 1.22 16.05
C LYS A 214 -19.34 1.72 15.35
N GLU A 215 -18.93 2.90 15.79
CA GLU A 215 -17.57 3.43 15.73
C GLU A 215 -16.55 2.42 16.28
N LEU A 216 -15.56 2.08 15.45
CA LEU A 216 -14.21 1.74 15.92
C LEU A 216 -13.37 2.99 15.70
N LYS A 217 -13.08 3.70 16.78
CA LYS A 217 -12.06 4.75 16.76
C LYS A 217 -10.70 4.06 16.62
N MET A 218 -10.04 4.29 15.49
CA MET A 218 -8.59 4.17 15.38
C MET A 218 -8.08 5.60 15.38
N ASP A 219 -7.23 5.91 16.36
CA ASP A 219 -6.53 7.19 16.45
C ASP A 219 -5.56 7.30 15.26
N GLU A 220 -5.87 8.21 14.33
CA GLU A 220 -4.95 8.65 13.27
C GLU A 220 -4.16 9.84 13.83
N ASP A 221 -2.91 9.60 14.27
CA ASP A 221 -1.89 10.64 14.29
C ASP A 221 -1.33 10.75 12.86
N ASP A 222 -2.03 11.53 12.03
CA ASP A 222 -1.61 11.92 10.68
C ASP A 222 -1.03 13.34 10.78
N ASP A 223 0.23 13.45 11.21
CA ASP A 223 1.01 14.70 11.17
C ASP A 223 1.45 14.97 9.71
N GLU A 224 0.50 15.30 8.85
CA GLU A 224 0.76 15.99 7.58
C GLU A 224 0.74 17.51 7.86
N GLN A 225 1.89 18.10 8.23
CA GLN A 225 2.05 19.55 8.17
C GLN A 225 2.17 19.99 6.71
N ASP A 226 1.06 20.50 6.21
CA ASP A 226 0.94 21.23 4.95
C ASP A 226 1.63 22.60 5.09
N THR A 227 2.68 22.83 4.30
CA THR A 227 3.25 24.17 4.09
C THR A 227 3.08 24.52 2.61
N SER A 228 1.96 25.16 2.32
CA SER A 228 1.72 26.04 1.17
C SER A 228 1.75 27.46 1.76
N ASP A 229 2.68 28.32 1.37
CA ASP A 229 2.59 29.33 0.30
C ASP A 229 3.79 30.30 0.59
N ASP A 230 4.45 31.05 -0.30
CA ASP A 230 4.08 31.71 -1.55
C ASP A 230 5.36 32.02 -2.36
N GLU A 231 5.25 31.99 -3.69
CA GLU A 231 6.12 32.78 -4.57
C GLU A 231 5.81 34.28 -4.37
N MET A 232 6.83 35.10 -4.16
CA MET A 232 6.73 36.55 -4.39
C MET A 232 7.86 36.98 -5.32
N ASP A 233 7.45 37.37 -6.52
CA ASP A 233 8.29 37.88 -7.60
C ASP A 233 8.27 39.42 -7.58
N GLN A 234 9.37 40.02 -8.06
CA GLN A 234 9.62 41.45 -8.38
C GLN A 234 9.93 42.38 -7.17
N GLU A 235 10.94 43.26 -7.19
CA GLU A 235 11.33 44.22 -8.24
C GLU A 235 12.84 44.58 -8.19
N SER A 236 13.32 45.10 -9.30
CA SER A 236 14.65 45.64 -9.61
C SER A 236 15.05 46.89 -8.81
N ASP A 237 16.37 47.07 -8.57
CA ASP A 237 17.01 48.37 -8.74
C ASP A 237 18.53 48.25 -8.97
N GLU A 238 19.00 48.91 -10.03
CA GLU A 238 20.40 49.15 -10.40
C GLU A 238 21.16 49.92 -9.30
N LYS A 239 22.45 49.63 -9.15
CA LYS A 239 23.50 50.67 -9.14
C LYS A 239 24.89 50.10 -9.40
N ASP A 240 25.51 50.70 -10.42
CA ASP A 240 26.93 50.72 -10.71
C ASP A 240 27.82 50.88 -9.47
N THR A 241 28.94 50.15 -9.44
CA THR A 241 30.27 50.79 -9.38
C THR A 241 31.39 49.85 -9.85
N VAL A 242 32.16 50.40 -10.77
CA VAL A 242 33.43 49.94 -11.34
C VAL A 242 34.58 50.12 -10.34
N GLU A 243 35.49 49.15 -10.24
CA GLU A 243 36.96 49.33 -10.09
C GLU A 243 37.65 47.94 -10.16
N LYS A 244 38.40 47.60 -11.22
CA LYS A 244 39.88 47.67 -11.34
C LYS A 244 40.57 47.20 -10.04
N VAL A 245 41.30 46.09 -9.99
CA VAL A 245 42.50 45.68 -10.75
C VAL A 245 42.63 44.16 -10.69
#